data_AF-A0A9E9B2H0-F1
#
_entry.id   AF-A0A9E9B2H0-F1
#
_cell.length_a   1.000
_cell.length_b   1.000
_cell.length_c   1.000
_cell.angle_alpha   90.00
_cell.angle_beta   90.00
_cell.angle_gamma   90.00
#
_symmetry.space_group_name_H-M   'P 1'
#
loop_
_entity.id
_entity.type
_entity.pdbx_description
1 polymer ?
#
loop_
_entity_poly.entity_id
_entity_poly.type
_entity_poly.pdbx_seq_one_letter_code
_entity_poly.pdbx_strand_id
1 'polypeptide(L)'
;MNICSISTQIRKMSEAKVDADMGAWRDVFSKFDKAVEECFDVDMLVNCLLEDDSWYIPFDSRMKLMEKAKSLGGCSLEFLADYYSFKTAFLDPGKEYDDAVAKLDELFQ
;
A
#
# COMPACT_ATOMS: atom_id res chain seq x y z
N MET A 1 -14.57 4.23 -10.11
CA MET A 1 -14.47 3.09 -9.18
C MET A 1 -13.51 3.52 -8.09
N ASN A 2 -13.89 3.44 -6.81
CA ASN A 2 -12.99 3.87 -5.74
C ASN A 2 -11.89 2.80 -5.51
N ILE A 3 -10.77 3.22 -4.93
CA ILE A 3 -9.58 2.36 -4.75
C ILE A 3 -9.90 1.07 -3.97
N CYS A 4 -10.74 1.14 -2.93
CA CYS A 4 -11.15 -0.01 -2.12
C CYS A 4 -11.88 -1.09 -2.94
N SER A 5 -12.72 -0.69 -3.91
CA SER A 5 -13.40 -1.65 -4.80
C SER A 5 -12.41 -2.37 -5.71
N ILE A 6 -11.34 -1.71 -6.14
CA ILE A 6 -10.31 -2.32 -6.99
C ILE A 6 -9.40 -3.23 -6.15
N SER A 7 -9.04 -2.81 -4.94
CA SER A 7 -8.33 -3.65 -3.96
C SER A 7 -9.11 -4.94 -3.67
N THR A 8 -10.42 -4.83 -3.44
CA THR A 8 -11.31 -5.98 -3.25
C THR A 8 -11.30 -6.91 -4.49
N GLN A 9 -11.23 -6.35 -5.70
CA GLN A 9 -11.14 -7.14 -6.92
C GLN A 9 -9.81 -7.89 -7.00
N ILE A 10 -8.70 -7.24 -6.69
CA ILE A 10 -7.36 -7.87 -6.65
C ILE A 10 -7.37 -9.06 -5.69
N ARG A 11 -7.86 -8.84 -4.46
CA ARG A 11 -8.02 -9.89 -3.45
C ARG A 11 -8.82 -11.09 -3.97
N LYS A 12 -10.00 -10.83 -4.55
CA LYS A 12 -10.87 -11.89 -5.09
C LYS A 12 -10.18 -12.68 -6.20
N MET A 13 -9.46 -12.01 -7.10
CA MET A 13 -8.72 -12.67 -8.18
C MET A 13 -7.59 -13.56 -7.63
N SER A 14 -6.89 -13.10 -6.59
CA SER A 14 -5.84 -13.86 -5.91
C SER A 14 -6.39 -15.09 -5.17
N GLU A 15 -7.45 -14.92 -4.38
CA GLU A 15 -8.06 -15.96 -3.55
C GLU A 15 -8.75 -17.04 -4.38
N ALA A 16 -9.44 -16.65 -5.46
CA ALA A 16 -10.16 -17.59 -6.30
C ALA A 16 -9.24 -18.49 -7.15
N LYS A 17 -7.91 -18.33 -7.02
CA LYS A 17 -6.89 -19.02 -7.83
C LYS A 17 -7.26 -19.01 -9.31
N VAL A 18 -7.87 -17.90 -9.75
CA VAL A 18 -8.29 -17.77 -11.14
C VAL A 18 -7.01 -17.78 -11.93
N ASP A 19 -6.86 -18.72 -12.86
CA ASP A 19 -5.94 -18.60 -13.98
C ASP A 19 -6.47 -17.48 -14.89
N ALA A 20 -6.51 -16.27 -14.34
CA ALA A 20 -6.80 -15.07 -15.07
C ALA A 20 -5.59 -14.84 -15.96
N ASP A 21 -5.85 -14.60 -17.25
CA ASP A 21 -4.78 -14.31 -18.16
C ASP A 21 -3.97 -13.09 -17.69
N MET A 22 -2.71 -12.99 -18.13
CA MET A 22 -1.84 -11.90 -17.74
C MET A 22 -2.39 -10.51 -18.13
N GLY A 23 -3.30 -10.43 -19.10
CA GLY A 23 -3.97 -9.21 -19.50
C GLY A 23 -4.93 -8.71 -18.41
N ALA A 24 -5.76 -9.58 -17.86
CA ALA A 24 -6.68 -9.24 -16.78
C ALA A 24 -5.95 -8.73 -15.53
N TRP A 25 -4.82 -9.35 -15.16
CA TRP A 25 -3.97 -8.89 -14.07
C TRP A 25 -3.37 -7.51 -14.34
N ARG A 26 -2.82 -7.31 -15.55
CA ARG A 26 -2.26 -6.01 -15.96
C ARG A 26 -3.32 -4.91 -15.90
N ASP A 27 -4.54 -5.21 -16.36
CA ASP A 27 -5.64 -4.25 -16.40
C ASP A 27 -6.10 -3.85 -14.99
N VAL A 28 -6.20 -4.81 -14.06
CA VAL A 28 -6.63 -4.50 -12.68
C VAL A 28 -5.58 -3.68 -11.94
N PHE A 29 -4.29 -4.02 -12.09
CA PHE A 29 -3.21 -3.23 -11.48
C PHE A 29 -3.07 -1.84 -12.09
N SER A 30 -3.23 -1.70 -13.41
CA SER A 30 -3.24 -0.39 -14.05
C SER A 30 -4.39 0.49 -13.56
N LYS A 31 -5.59 -0.08 -13.39
CA LYS A 31 -6.73 0.63 -12.79
C LYS A 31 -6.47 1.02 -11.34
N PHE A 32 -5.82 0.13 -10.58
CA PHE A 32 -5.46 0.39 -9.19
C PHE A 32 -4.49 1.56 -9.07
N ASP A 33 -3.37 1.53 -9.79
CA ASP A 33 -2.37 2.59 -9.80
C ASP A 33 -2.99 3.94 -10.18
N LYS A 34 -3.83 3.96 -11.22
CA LYS A 34 -4.57 5.17 -11.61
C LYS A 34 -5.49 5.68 -10.50
N ALA A 35 -6.19 4.78 -9.81
CA ALA A 35 -7.06 5.16 -8.69
C ALA A 35 -6.26 5.71 -7.50
N VAL A 36 -5.05 5.20 -7.24
CA VAL A 36 -4.12 5.77 -6.23
C VAL A 36 -3.75 7.20 -6.59
N GLU A 37 -3.39 7.45 -7.86
CA GLU A 37 -2.98 8.77 -8.33
C GLU A 37 -4.10 9.82 -8.20
N GLU A 38 -5.32 9.43 -8.59
CA GLU A 38 -6.52 10.29 -8.61
C GLU A 38 -7.18 10.46 -7.23
N CYS A 39 -6.82 9.64 -6.24
CA CYS A 39 -7.39 9.72 -4.90
C CYS A 39 -6.64 10.76 -4.03
N PHE A 40 -7.41 11.62 -3.38
CA PHE A 40 -6.92 12.64 -2.44
C PHE A 40 -7.49 12.46 -1.03
N ASP A 41 -8.31 11.42 -0.82
CA ASP A 41 -8.88 11.07 0.47
C ASP A 41 -7.89 10.19 1.24
N VAL A 42 -7.21 10.79 2.24
CA VAL A 42 -6.19 10.13 3.04
C VAL A 42 -6.75 8.92 3.79
N ASP A 43 -7.93 9.06 4.36
CA ASP A 43 -8.55 8.00 5.16
C ASP A 43 -8.89 6.81 4.27
N MET A 44 -9.36 7.05 3.04
CA MET A 44 -9.59 6.00 2.07
C MET A 44 -8.30 5.27 1.65
N LEU A 45 -7.20 6.00 1.46
CA LEU A 45 -5.90 5.42 1.12
C LEU A 45 -5.35 4.58 2.28
N VAL A 46 -5.42 5.09 3.50
CA VAL A 46 -4.99 4.38 4.71
C VAL A 46 -5.83 3.13 4.96
N ASN A 47 -7.16 3.24 4.89
CA ASN A 47 -8.05 2.09 5.04
C ASN A 47 -7.75 1.02 3.99
N CYS A 48 -7.48 1.41 2.74
CA CYS A 48 -7.10 0.47 1.68
C CYS A 48 -5.81 -0.31 1.99
N LEU A 49 -4.84 0.29 2.70
CA LEU A 49 -3.62 -0.40 3.13
C LEU A 49 -3.88 -1.36 4.29
N LEU A 50 -4.65 -0.91 5.29
CA LEU A 50 -4.95 -1.68 6.49
C LEU A 50 -5.86 -2.88 6.20
N GLU A 51 -6.73 -2.78 5.19
CA GLU A 51 -7.58 -3.89 4.72
C GLU A 51 -6.80 -4.92 3.86
N ASP A 52 -5.61 -4.58 3.36
CA ASP A 52 -4.73 -5.51 2.61
C ASP A 52 -3.81 -6.29 3.57
N ASP A 53 -4.43 -7.06 4.47
CA ASP A 53 -3.78 -7.85 5.51
C ASP A 53 -2.87 -8.98 4.98
N SER A 54 -3.18 -9.47 3.77
CA SER A 54 -2.53 -10.63 3.16
C SER A 54 -1.64 -10.25 1.97
N TRP A 55 -1.32 -8.97 1.81
CA TRP A 55 -0.37 -8.46 0.81
C TRP A 55 -0.76 -8.84 -0.62
N TYR A 56 -2.05 -8.71 -0.94
CA TYR A 56 -2.55 -8.96 -2.29
C TYR A 56 -2.12 -7.87 -3.27
N ILE A 57 -1.89 -6.65 -2.78
CA ILE A 57 -1.38 -5.55 -3.59
C ILE A 57 0.11 -5.80 -3.86
N PRO A 58 0.55 -5.82 -5.14
CA PRO A 58 1.96 -5.97 -5.48
C PRO A 58 2.83 -4.87 -4.86
N PHE A 59 4.09 -5.20 -4.59
CA PHE A 59 5.05 -4.31 -3.94
C PHE A 59 5.06 -2.87 -4.51
N ASP A 60 5.23 -2.71 -5.83
CA ASP A 60 5.32 -1.38 -6.45
C ASP A 60 4.04 -0.55 -6.23
N SER A 61 2.88 -1.17 -6.39
CA SER A 61 1.58 -0.52 -6.17
C SER A 61 1.34 -0.20 -4.69
N ARG A 62 1.77 -1.08 -3.79
CA ARG A 62 1.67 -0.85 -2.34
C ARG A 62 2.57 0.29 -1.91
N MET A 63 3.81 0.35 -2.42
CA MET A 63 4.74 1.44 -2.16
C MET A 63 4.16 2.78 -2.65
N LYS A 64 3.62 2.83 -3.88
CA LYS A 64 2.94 4.03 -4.40
C LYS A 64 1.79 4.48 -3.50
N LEU A 65 0.95 3.55 -3.05
CA LEU A 65 -0.17 3.83 -2.16
C LEU A 65 0.30 4.37 -0.80
N MET A 66 1.31 3.75 -0.20
CA MET A 66 1.95 4.18 1.05
C MET A 66 2.53 5.59 0.95
N GLU A 67 3.32 5.87 -0.08
CA GLU A 67 3.92 7.19 -0.28
C GLU A 67 2.88 8.27 -0.56
N LYS A 68 1.83 7.93 -1.34
CA LYS A 68 0.71 8.84 -1.58
C LYS A 68 -0.01 9.17 -0.27
N ALA A 69 -0.39 8.16 0.52
CA ALA A 69 -1.05 8.37 1.81
C ALA A 69 -0.18 9.21 2.75
N LYS A 70 1.13 8.93 2.82
CA LYS A 70 2.07 9.69 3.65
C LYS A 70 2.20 11.14 3.19
N SER A 71 2.35 11.38 1.89
CA SER A 71 2.51 12.73 1.31
C SER A 71 1.28 13.62 1.51
N LEU A 72 0.09 13.02 1.59
CA LEU A 72 -1.16 13.73 1.88
C LEU A 72 -1.42 13.92 3.38
N GLY A 73 -0.52 13.46 4.26
CA GLY A 73 -0.59 13.69 5.70
C GLY A 73 -1.11 12.51 6.53
N GLY A 74 -1.16 11.30 5.97
CA GLY A 74 -1.48 10.08 6.72
C GLY A 74 -0.58 9.92 7.94
N CYS A 75 -1.19 9.83 9.12
CA CYS A 75 -0.47 9.89 10.39
C CYS A 75 -1.07 9.04 11.52
N SER A 76 -2.04 8.17 11.24
CA SER A 76 -2.53 7.22 12.26
C SER A 76 -1.38 6.30 12.70
N LEU A 77 -1.39 5.90 13.98
CA LEU A 77 -0.33 5.07 14.55
C LEU A 77 -0.16 3.76 13.78
N GLU A 78 -1.27 3.09 13.48
CA GLU A 78 -1.31 1.83 12.71
C GLU A 78 -0.69 1.99 11.32
N PHE A 79 -1.03 3.08 10.62
CA PHE A 79 -0.47 3.38 9.30
C PHE A 79 1.03 3.67 9.38
N LEU A 80 1.48 4.51 10.33
CA LEU A 80 2.90 4.85 10.44
C LEU A 80 3.74 3.64 10.83
N ALA A 81 3.23 2.79 11.72
CA ALA A 81 3.88 1.55 12.09
C ALA A 81 4.04 0.64 10.86
N ASP A 82 2.98 0.42 10.06
CA ASP A 82 3.07 -0.37 8.83
C ASP A 82 4.01 0.27 7.80
N TYR A 83 3.88 1.58 7.56
CA TYR A 83 4.71 2.34 6.60
C TYR A 83 6.21 2.23 6.89
N TYR A 84 6.63 2.52 8.13
CA TYR A 84 8.05 2.47 8.46
C TYR A 84 8.54 1.02 8.60
N SER A 85 7.71 0.09 9.06
CA SER A 85 8.05 -1.35 9.05
C SER A 85 8.29 -1.85 7.62
N PHE A 86 7.43 -1.47 6.68
CA PHE A 86 7.59 -1.77 5.27
C PHE A 86 8.91 -1.19 4.73
N LYS A 87 9.21 0.08 5.02
CA LYS A 87 10.47 0.71 4.59
C LYS A 87 11.70 -0.01 5.14
N THR A 88 11.71 -0.33 6.43
CA THR A 88 12.84 -1.07 7.02
C THR A 88 12.95 -2.51 6.52
N ALA A 89 11.85 -3.15 6.12
CA ALA A 89 11.89 -4.51 5.60
C ALA A 89 12.40 -4.61 4.15
N PHE A 90 12.17 -3.58 3.33
CA PHE A 90 12.39 -3.66 1.87
C PHE A 90 13.39 -2.64 1.30
N LEU A 91 13.80 -1.62 2.06
CA LEU A 91 14.85 -0.70 1.62
C LEU A 91 16.23 -1.27 1.94
N ASP A 92 17.16 -1.07 1.00
CA ASP A 92 18.58 -1.31 1.25
C ASP A 92 19.09 -0.39 2.39
N PRO A 93 20.08 -0.85 3.17
CA PRO A 93 20.70 -0.02 4.21
C PRO A 93 21.20 1.31 3.65
N GLY A 94 20.77 2.40 4.26
CA GLY A 94 21.06 3.76 3.83
C GLY A 94 20.17 4.76 4.56
N LYS A 95 20.25 6.03 4.18
CA LYS A 95 19.58 7.12 4.91
C LYS A 95 18.08 6.89 5.10
N GLU A 96 17.37 6.47 4.06
CA GLU A 96 15.91 6.25 4.16
C GLU A 96 15.56 5.08 5.09
N TYR A 97 16.38 4.03 5.10
CA TYR A 97 16.26 2.93 6.05
C TYR A 97 16.53 3.41 7.47
N ASP A 98 17.62 4.15 7.70
CA ASP A 98 18.01 4.66 9.02
C ASP A 98 16.94 5.61 9.59
N ASP A 99 16.40 6.50 8.74
CA ASP A 99 15.30 7.40 9.10
C ASP A 99 14.03 6.61 9.47
N ALA A 100 13.73 5.51 8.75
CA ALA A 100 12.58 4.66 9.06
C ALA A 100 12.76 3.88 10.37
N VAL A 101 13.96 3.36 10.65
CA VAL A 101 14.28 2.70 11.94
C VAL A 101 14.10 3.68 13.09
N ALA A 102 14.68 4.89 13.00
CA ALA A 102 14.54 5.90 14.04
C ALA A 102 13.06 6.28 14.27
N LYS A 103 12.27 6.38 13.21
CA LYS A 103 10.84 6.68 13.31
C LYS A 103 10.04 5.54 13.93
N LEU A 104 10.38 4.28 13.69
CA LEU A 104 9.76 3.15 14.41
C LEU A 104 10.07 3.20 15.90
N ASP A 105 11.33 3.44 16.26
CA ASP A 105 11.73 3.55 17.67
C ASP A 105 10.96 4.67 18.39
N GLU A 106 10.79 5.83 17.74
CA GLU A 106 10.00 6.94 18.28
C GLU A 106 8.51 6.59 18.49
N LEU A 107 7.91 5.72 17.66
CA LEU A 107 6.48 5.39 17.72
C LEU A 107 6.13 4.45 18.88
N PHE A 108 7.10 3.70 19.41
CA PHE A 108 6.90 2.68 20.45
C PHE A 108 7.60 2.96 21.78
N GLN A 109 8.10 4.20 21.96
CA GLN A 109 8.62 4.73 23.24
C GLN A 109 7.53 5.40 24.07
#